data_AF-A0A6J1VYH5-F1
#
_entry.id   AF-A0A6J1VYH5-F1
#
_cell.length_a   1.000
_cell.length_b   1.000
_cell.length_c   1.000
_cell.angle_alpha   90.00
_cell.angle_beta   90.00
_cell.angle_gamma   90.00
#
_symmetry.space_group_name_H-M   'P 1'
#
loop_
_entity.id
_entity.type
_entity.pdbx_description
1 polymer ?
#
loop_
_entity_poly.entity_id
_entity_poly.type
_entity_poly.pdbx_seq_one_letter_code
_entity_poly.pdbx_strand_id
1 'polypeptide(L)'
;MILDLASLNSVRAFAQTFLASEPRLDILINNAGVFTTGQTADGFDQAFQVNHLGHFLLTHLLLDRLKRCAPSQIVILSSSVHFLGKIDFRTIHKPGKGLWKMLTSYNSSKLANMLHARELANRLEGTNVTCYAVHPGSVRTELGRSFPRWVFRVFGFMKTSRDHQ
;
A
#
# COMPACT_ATOMS: atom_id res chain seq x y z
N MET A 1 -0.33 10.81 18.34
CA MET A 1 0.20 9.53 17.80
C MET A 1 0.90 9.82 16.49
N ILE A 2 2.16 9.40 16.32
CA ILE A 2 2.94 9.59 15.07
C ILE A 2 3.08 8.22 14.41
N LEU A 3 2.91 8.16 13.08
CA LEU A 3 3.09 6.96 12.27
C LEU A 3 3.99 7.27 11.08
N ASP A 4 5.16 6.64 11.05
CA ASP A 4 6.05 6.61 9.90
C ASP A 4 6.18 5.18 9.37
N LEU A 5 5.64 4.94 8.17
CA LEU A 5 5.68 3.61 7.53
C LEU A 5 7.08 3.23 7.02
N ALA A 6 8.01 4.18 6.94
CA ALA A 6 9.42 3.92 6.64
C ALA A 6 10.22 3.40 7.86
N SER A 7 9.57 3.27 9.02
CA SER A 7 10.15 2.69 10.24
C SER A 7 9.22 1.65 10.85
N LEU A 8 9.59 0.36 10.80
CA LEU A 8 8.77 -0.70 11.40
C LEU A 8 8.64 -0.53 12.92
N ASN A 9 9.60 0.12 13.57
CA ASN A 9 9.50 0.48 14.98
C ASN A 9 8.44 1.57 15.23
N SER A 10 8.35 2.58 14.36
CA SER A 10 7.28 3.58 14.41
C SER A 10 5.91 2.93 14.25
N VAL A 11 5.77 1.98 13.31
CA VAL A 11 4.52 1.21 13.12
C VAL A 11 4.10 0.46 14.37
N ARG A 12 5.03 -0.24 15.04
CA ARG A 12 4.75 -0.96 16.29
C ARG A 12 4.35 -0.02 17.42
N ALA A 13 5.09 1.07 17.61
CA ALA A 13 4.81 2.07 18.64
C ALA A 13 3.44 2.74 18.43
N PHE A 14 3.11 3.07 17.18
CA PHE A 14 1.79 3.58 16.82
C PHE A 14 0.69 2.59 17.17
N ALA A 15 0.82 1.32 16.74
CA ALA A 15 -0.19 0.30 16.99
C ALA A 15 -0.41 0.05 18.49
N GLN A 16 0.66 -0.01 19.29
CA GLN A 16 0.57 -0.13 20.74
C GLN A 16 -0.18 1.05 21.36
N THR A 17 0.18 2.28 20.98
CA THR A 17 -0.46 3.49 21.50
C THR A 17 -1.94 3.52 21.12
N PHE A 18 -2.27 3.23 19.86
CA PHE A 18 -3.64 3.19 19.35
C PHE A 18 -4.48 2.14 20.08
N LEU A 19 -3.96 0.94 20.28
CA LEU A 19 -4.67 -0.13 20.99
C LEU A 19 -4.91 0.21 22.47
N ALA A 20 -4.04 1.00 23.08
CA ALA A 20 -4.19 1.45 24.46
C ALA A 20 -5.18 2.63 24.61
N SER A 21 -5.24 3.54 23.64
CA SER A 21 -6.05 4.75 23.74
C SER A 21 -7.44 4.62 23.11
N GLU A 22 -7.52 3.96 21.95
CA GLU A 22 -8.79 3.80 21.24
C GLU A 22 -9.41 2.48 21.66
N PRO A 23 -10.71 2.41 21.99
CA PRO A 23 -11.37 1.15 22.32
C PRO A 23 -11.89 0.43 21.06
N ARG A 24 -12.05 1.15 19.94
CA ARG A 24 -12.77 0.67 18.75
C ARG A 24 -12.02 0.98 17.46
N LEU A 25 -12.12 0.08 16.48
CA LEU A 25 -11.61 0.28 15.12
C LEU A 25 -12.56 -0.41 14.13
N ASP A 26 -13.36 0.39 13.44
CA ASP A 26 -14.34 -0.11 12.46
C ASP A 26 -13.78 -0.12 11.04
N ILE A 27 -12.88 0.81 10.71
CA ILE A 27 -12.35 0.97 9.34
C ILE A 27 -10.85 1.26 9.39
N LEU A 28 -10.06 0.46 8.68
CA LEU A 28 -8.64 0.69 8.43
C LEU A 28 -8.40 0.98 6.94
N ILE A 29 -7.86 2.16 6.62
CA ILE A 29 -7.55 2.55 5.24
C ILE A 29 -6.03 2.68 5.05
N ASN A 30 -5.44 1.70 4.37
CA ASN A 30 -4.03 1.69 3.97
C ASN A 30 -3.84 2.50 2.67
N ASN A 31 -3.84 3.83 2.82
CA ASN A 31 -3.77 4.79 1.72
C ASN A 31 -2.36 5.33 1.45
N ALA A 32 -1.52 5.44 2.47
CA ALA A 32 -0.25 6.15 2.36
C ALA A 32 0.68 5.51 1.31
N GLY A 33 1.50 6.31 0.65
CA GLY A 33 2.43 5.76 -0.31
C GLY A 33 3.43 6.78 -0.79
N VAL A 34 4.49 6.28 -1.41
CA VAL A 34 5.56 7.05 -2.02
C VAL A 34 5.93 6.45 -3.38
N PHE A 35 6.41 7.32 -4.25
CA PHE A 35 7.00 6.97 -5.54
C PHE A 35 8.44 7.50 -5.55
N THR A 36 9.34 6.76 -4.95
CA THR A 36 10.74 7.16 -4.78
C THR A 36 11.65 5.94 -4.72
N THR A 37 12.94 6.15 -4.90
CA THR A 37 13.98 5.16 -4.60
C THR A 37 14.70 5.55 -3.33
N GLY A 38 15.18 4.56 -2.60
CA GLY A 38 15.96 4.79 -1.39
C GLY A 38 16.02 3.54 -0.55
N GLN A 39 16.68 3.66 0.59
CA GLN A 39 16.72 2.62 1.60
C GLN A 39 16.16 3.21 2.89
N THR A 40 15.24 2.49 3.52
CA THR A 40 14.74 2.84 4.86
C THR A 40 15.77 2.51 5.93
N ALA A 41 15.56 2.99 7.16
CA ALA A 41 16.38 2.62 8.30
C ALA A 41 16.33 1.10 8.60
N ASP A 42 15.24 0.43 8.22
CA ASP A 42 15.08 -1.02 8.34
C ASP A 42 15.81 -1.82 7.22
N GLY A 43 16.49 -1.12 6.30
CA GLY A 43 17.31 -1.73 5.26
C GLY A 43 16.57 -2.11 3.98
N PHE A 44 15.27 -1.83 3.87
CA PHE A 44 14.44 -2.19 2.72
C PHE A 44 14.35 -1.09 1.66
N ASP A 45 13.96 -1.46 0.45
CA ASP A 45 13.54 -0.49 -0.57
C ASP A 45 12.44 0.44 -0.02
N GLN A 46 12.65 1.75 -0.16
CA GLN A 46 11.78 2.76 0.43
C GLN A 46 10.34 2.69 -0.08
N ALA A 47 10.12 2.51 -1.38
CA ALA A 47 8.77 2.40 -1.93
C ALA A 47 8.11 1.10 -1.50
N PHE A 48 8.84 -0.02 -1.54
CA PHE A 48 8.29 -1.30 -1.12
C PHE A 48 7.91 -1.31 0.36
N GLN A 49 8.75 -0.77 1.24
CA GLN A 49 8.44 -0.73 2.65
C GLN A 49 7.24 0.18 2.95
N VAL A 50 7.27 1.43 2.50
CA VAL A 50 6.22 2.40 2.84
C VAL A 50 4.88 1.97 2.25
N ASN A 51 4.86 1.52 0.99
CA ASN A 51 3.60 1.23 0.31
C ASN A 51 2.99 -0.11 0.73
N HIS A 52 3.84 -1.07 1.14
CA HIS A 52 3.43 -2.45 1.40
C HIS A 52 3.82 -2.96 2.79
N LEU A 53 5.10 -3.08 3.13
CA LEU A 53 5.51 -3.75 4.39
C LEU A 53 4.99 -3.04 5.65
N GLY A 54 5.05 -1.70 5.68
CA GLY A 54 4.56 -0.90 6.80
C GLY A 54 3.06 -1.09 7.00
N HIS A 55 2.28 -1.04 5.91
CA HIS A 55 0.84 -1.31 5.94
C HIS A 55 0.53 -2.75 6.32
N PHE A 56 1.27 -3.72 5.78
CA PHE A 56 1.11 -5.13 6.10
C PHE A 56 1.28 -5.36 7.61
N LEU A 57 2.37 -4.84 8.18
CA LEU A 57 2.62 -4.91 9.62
C LEU A 57 1.52 -4.22 10.42
N LEU A 58 1.15 -2.99 10.06
CA LEU A 58 0.10 -2.24 10.75
C LEU A 58 -1.23 -3.00 10.78
N THR A 59 -1.68 -3.51 9.62
CA THR A 59 -2.90 -4.30 9.52
C THR A 59 -2.86 -5.51 10.44
N HIS A 60 -1.76 -6.26 10.46
CA HIS A 60 -1.65 -7.45 11.29
C HIS A 60 -1.62 -7.14 12.78
N LEU A 61 -0.99 -6.03 13.20
CA LEU A 61 -0.98 -5.59 14.60
C LEU A 61 -2.38 -5.15 15.08
N LEU A 62 -3.20 -4.59 14.19
CA LEU A 62 -4.54 -4.10 14.52
C LEU A 62 -5.65 -5.13 14.23
N LEU A 63 -5.30 -6.30 13.68
CA LEU A 63 -6.26 -7.28 13.16
C LEU A 63 -7.20 -7.81 14.25
N ASP A 64 -6.68 -8.10 15.43
CA ASP A 64 -7.49 -8.60 16.54
C ASP A 64 -8.45 -7.54 17.07
N ARG A 65 -8.13 -6.25 16.93
CA ARG A 65 -9.07 -5.18 17.27
C ARG A 65 -10.19 -5.11 16.23
N LEU A 66 -9.86 -5.16 14.94
CA LEU A 66 -10.85 -5.18 13.85
C LEU A 66 -11.84 -6.34 14.02
N LYS A 67 -11.35 -7.54 14.35
CA LYS A 67 -12.19 -8.72 14.63
C LYS A 67 -13.10 -8.51 15.84
N ARG A 68 -12.58 -7.96 16.94
CA ARG A 68 -13.38 -7.65 18.15
C ARG A 68 -14.44 -6.58 17.91
N CYS A 69 -14.19 -5.66 16.98
CA CYS A 69 -15.10 -4.58 16.62
C CYS A 69 -15.98 -4.92 15.41
N ALA A 70 -16.02 -6.19 14.97
CA ALA A 70 -16.80 -6.58 13.81
C ALA A 70 -18.29 -6.20 13.96
N PRO A 71 -18.97 -5.79 12.88
CA PRO A 71 -18.47 -5.74 11.50
C PRO A 71 -17.47 -4.60 11.26
N SER A 72 -16.35 -4.90 10.61
CA SER A 72 -15.29 -3.92 10.32
C SER A 72 -14.69 -4.12 8.93
N GLN A 73 -13.97 -3.12 8.43
CA GLN A 73 -13.52 -3.06 7.05
C GLN A 73 -12.05 -2.65 6.94
N ILE A 74 -11.33 -3.31 6.02
CA ILE A 74 -9.96 -2.99 5.65
C ILE A 74 -9.96 -2.59 4.18
N VAL A 75 -9.41 -1.41 3.87
CA VAL A 75 -9.29 -0.90 2.50
C VAL A 75 -7.81 -0.71 2.18
N ILE A 76 -7.31 -1.39 1.16
CA ILE A 76 -5.91 -1.30 0.73
C ILE A 76 -5.85 -0.61 -0.63
N LEU A 77 -5.12 0.49 -0.72
CA LEU A 77 -4.97 1.19 -2.00
C LEU A 77 -3.91 0.54 -2.90
N SER A 78 -4.38 0.15 -4.08
CA SER A 78 -3.59 -0.32 -5.21
C SER A 78 -3.55 0.72 -6.35
N SER A 79 -2.92 0.39 -7.48
CA SER A 79 -2.84 1.20 -8.70
C SER A 79 -2.90 0.32 -9.95
N SER A 80 -3.44 0.79 -11.09
CA SER A 80 -3.50 0.07 -12.38
C SER A 80 -2.15 -0.41 -12.89
N VAL A 81 -1.05 0.20 -12.44
CA VAL A 81 0.31 -0.26 -12.77
C VAL A 81 0.67 -1.61 -12.14
N HIS A 82 -0.17 -2.17 -11.27
CA HIS A 82 0.02 -3.53 -10.74
C HIS A 82 0.15 -4.60 -11.84
N PHE A 83 -0.49 -4.41 -13.01
CA PHE A 83 -0.37 -5.34 -14.14
C PHE A 83 1.06 -5.45 -14.69
N LEU A 84 1.89 -4.43 -14.48
CA LEU A 84 3.30 -4.40 -14.86
C LEU A 84 4.23 -4.84 -13.72
N GLY A 85 3.68 -5.12 -12.55
CA GLY A 85 4.43 -5.60 -11.40
C GLY A 85 4.86 -7.06 -11.59
N LYS A 86 6.06 -7.39 -11.10
CA LYS A 86 6.50 -8.78 -10.96
C LYS A 86 7.03 -8.96 -9.54
N ILE A 87 6.50 -9.94 -8.82
CA ILE A 87 7.01 -10.26 -7.48
C ILE A 87 8.12 -11.30 -7.64
N ASP A 88 9.36 -10.86 -7.42
CA ASP A 88 10.46 -11.75 -7.07
C ASP A 88 10.80 -11.49 -5.60
N PHE A 89 10.39 -12.41 -4.73
CA PHE A 89 10.59 -12.32 -3.28
C PHE A 89 12.05 -12.13 -2.88
N ARG A 90 13.01 -12.56 -3.72
CA ARG A 90 14.45 -12.46 -3.45
C ARG A 90 14.99 -11.05 -3.66
N THR A 91 14.30 -10.21 -4.43
CA THR A 91 14.83 -8.91 -4.88
C THR A 91 13.89 -7.74 -4.62
N ILE A 92 12.59 -7.98 -4.42
CA ILE A 92 11.58 -6.94 -4.22
C ILE A 92 11.87 -6.03 -3.02
N HIS A 93 12.50 -6.57 -1.98
CA HIS A 93 12.85 -5.86 -0.77
C HIS A 93 14.20 -5.11 -0.85
N LYS A 94 15.01 -5.39 -1.88
CA LYS A 94 16.36 -4.82 -2.01
C LYS A 94 16.29 -3.39 -2.53
N PRO A 95 16.98 -2.43 -1.89
CA PRO A 95 17.05 -1.05 -2.37
C PRO A 95 17.81 -0.97 -3.70
N GLY A 96 17.58 0.09 -4.44
CA GLY A 96 18.37 0.42 -5.63
C GLY A 96 18.14 1.86 -6.06
N LYS A 97 18.75 2.27 -7.18
CA LYS A 97 18.71 3.65 -7.67
C LYS A 97 18.21 3.71 -9.13
N GLY A 98 17.72 4.88 -9.52
CA GLY A 98 17.33 5.20 -10.90
C GLY A 98 15.86 4.96 -11.21
N LEU A 99 15.41 5.54 -12.33
CA LEU A 99 14.00 5.57 -12.74
C LEU A 99 13.41 4.16 -12.94
N TRP A 100 14.17 3.23 -13.50
CA TRP A 100 13.75 1.84 -13.67
C TRP A 100 13.46 1.15 -12.33
N LYS A 101 14.33 1.35 -11.34
CA LYS A 101 14.13 0.81 -9.99
C LYS A 101 12.94 1.46 -9.29
N MET A 102 12.76 2.77 -9.47
CA MET A 102 11.62 3.51 -8.93
C MET A 102 10.30 2.94 -9.45
N LEU A 103 10.19 2.76 -10.77
CA LEU A 103 9.01 2.23 -11.43
C LEU A 103 8.74 0.78 -11.02
N THR A 104 9.76 -0.07 -11.07
CA THR A 104 9.61 -1.49 -10.70
C THR A 104 9.22 -1.67 -9.24
N SER A 105 9.86 -0.97 -8.31
CA SER A 105 9.56 -1.10 -6.87
C SER A 105 8.15 -0.58 -6.55
N TYR A 106 7.73 0.52 -7.17
CA TYR A 106 6.37 1.00 -7.04
C TYR A 106 5.34 -0.01 -7.60
N ASN A 107 5.53 -0.47 -8.84
CA ASN A 107 4.61 -1.41 -9.49
C ASN A 107 4.50 -2.72 -8.70
N SER A 108 5.64 -3.28 -8.26
CA SER A 108 5.67 -4.49 -7.45
C SER A 108 5.04 -4.27 -6.07
N SER A 109 5.19 -3.09 -5.45
CA SER A 109 4.49 -2.77 -4.19
C SER A 109 2.97 -2.72 -4.36
N LYS A 110 2.47 -2.19 -5.49
CA LYS A 110 1.02 -2.14 -5.77
C LYS A 110 0.45 -3.50 -6.13
N LEU A 111 1.22 -4.36 -6.81
CA LEU A 111 0.84 -5.77 -6.99
C LEU A 111 0.80 -6.51 -5.65
N ALA A 112 1.79 -6.30 -4.78
CA ALA A 112 1.82 -6.91 -3.45
C ALA A 112 0.60 -6.50 -2.60
N ASN A 113 0.15 -5.24 -2.69
CA ASN A 113 -1.09 -4.79 -2.04
C ASN A 113 -2.34 -5.53 -2.53
N MET A 114 -2.45 -5.84 -3.83
CA MET A 114 -3.60 -6.61 -4.35
C MET A 114 -3.59 -8.06 -3.90
N LEU A 115 -2.42 -8.72 -3.97
CA LEU A 115 -2.30 -10.09 -3.50
C LEU A 115 -2.56 -10.17 -2.00
N HIS A 116 -2.06 -9.21 -1.22
CA HIS A 116 -2.34 -9.12 0.20
C HIS A 116 -3.82 -8.91 0.48
N ALA A 117 -4.50 -7.98 -0.22
CA ALA A 117 -5.93 -7.78 -0.02
C ALA A 117 -6.75 -9.05 -0.32
N ARG A 118 -6.43 -9.75 -1.42
CA ARG A 118 -7.08 -11.00 -1.81
C ARG A 118 -6.85 -12.10 -0.76
N GLU A 119 -5.60 -12.30 -0.36
CA GLU A 119 -5.26 -13.34 0.61
C GLU A 119 -5.81 -13.02 2.00
N LEU A 120 -5.77 -11.76 2.42
CA LEU A 120 -6.33 -11.33 3.70
C LEU A 120 -7.84 -11.49 3.73
N ALA A 121 -8.55 -11.19 2.64
CA ALA A 121 -9.98 -11.44 2.52
C ALA A 121 -10.31 -12.93 2.73
N ASN A 122 -9.59 -13.84 2.06
CA ASN A 122 -9.76 -15.29 2.24
C ASN A 122 -9.54 -15.71 3.70
N ARG A 123 -8.52 -15.16 4.35
CA ARG A 123 -8.20 -15.48 5.76
C ARG A 123 -9.19 -14.90 6.77
N LEU A 124 -10.00 -13.93 6.37
CA LEU A 124 -10.98 -13.28 7.23
C LEU A 124 -12.40 -13.82 7.05
N GLU A 125 -12.58 -14.83 6.18
CA GLU A 125 -13.84 -15.55 6.08
C GLU A 125 -14.31 -16.05 7.46
N GLY A 126 -15.59 -15.81 7.78
CA GLY A 126 -16.19 -16.15 9.07
C GLY A 126 -15.89 -15.17 10.21
N THR A 127 -15.08 -14.12 10.00
CA THR A 127 -14.73 -13.15 11.06
C THR A 127 -15.56 -11.85 11.05
N ASN A 128 -16.46 -11.68 10.07
CA ASN A 128 -17.20 -10.44 9.81
C ASN A 128 -16.33 -9.18 9.59
N VAL A 129 -15.04 -9.40 9.26
CA VAL A 129 -14.14 -8.35 8.78
C VAL A 129 -14.00 -8.50 7.28
N THR A 130 -14.30 -7.45 6.53
CA THR A 130 -14.13 -7.45 5.06
C THR A 130 -12.85 -6.74 4.65
N CYS A 131 -12.21 -7.20 3.58
CA CYS A 131 -11.01 -6.58 3.04
C CYS A 131 -11.19 -6.31 1.54
N TYR A 132 -10.98 -5.05 1.13
CA TYR A 132 -11.10 -4.61 -0.25
C TYR A 132 -9.80 -3.98 -0.75
N ALA A 133 -9.46 -4.25 -2.01
CA ALA A 133 -8.44 -3.49 -2.73
C ALA A 133 -9.12 -2.46 -3.62
N VAL A 134 -8.71 -1.20 -3.51
CA VAL A 134 -9.23 -0.10 -4.34
C VAL A 134 -8.13 0.44 -5.23
N HIS A 135 -8.43 0.55 -6.52
CA HIS A 135 -7.62 1.31 -7.46
C HIS A 135 -8.36 2.60 -7.85
N PRO A 136 -7.87 3.79 -7.47
CA PRO A 136 -8.58 5.04 -7.71
C PRO A 136 -8.43 5.62 -9.14
N GLY A 137 -7.81 4.91 -10.09
CA GLY A 137 -7.46 5.49 -11.40
C GLY A 137 -6.25 6.43 -11.34
N SER A 138 -6.06 7.25 -12.39
CA SER A 138 -5.07 8.34 -12.40
C SER A 138 -5.65 9.56 -11.67
N VAL A 139 -5.33 9.70 -10.38
CA VAL A 139 -5.75 10.83 -9.55
C VAL A 139 -4.56 11.78 -9.34
N ARG A 140 -4.76 13.08 -9.53
CA ARG A 140 -3.75 14.12 -9.18
C ARG A 140 -3.59 14.12 -7.66
N THR A 141 -2.59 13.40 -7.19
CA THR A 141 -2.13 13.40 -5.79
C THR A 141 -0.70 13.95 -5.74
N GLU A 142 -0.24 14.41 -4.58
CA GLU A 142 1.14 14.89 -4.36
C GLU A 142 2.20 13.82 -4.66
N LEU A 143 1.82 12.53 -4.74
CA LEU A 143 2.64 11.44 -5.30
C LEU A 143 3.14 11.74 -6.72
N GLY A 144 2.37 12.54 -7.46
CA GLY A 144 2.65 13.05 -8.80
C GLY A 144 3.81 14.02 -8.92
N ARG A 145 4.26 14.62 -7.80
CA ARG A 145 5.22 15.73 -7.84
C ARG A 145 6.62 15.31 -8.31
N SER A 146 6.99 14.05 -8.07
CA SER A 146 8.25 13.44 -8.54
C SER A 146 8.19 12.92 -9.97
N PHE A 147 7.01 12.94 -10.61
CA PHE A 147 6.88 12.47 -11.99
C PHE A 147 7.29 13.58 -12.97
N PRO A 148 8.13 13.28 -13.96
CA PRO A 148 8.29 14.15 -15.12
C PRO A 148 6.91 14.38 -15.77
N ARG A 149 6.60 15.64 -16.13
CA ARG A 149 5.28 16.05 -16.69
C ARG A 149 4.80 15.19 -17.87
N TRP A 150 5.69 14.55 -18.61
CA TRP A 150 5.35 13.68 -19.73
C TRP A 150 4.72 12.35 -19.32
N VAL A 151 4.93 11.87 -18.09
CA VAL A 151 4.30 10.64 -17.60
C VAL A 151 2.79 10.80 -17.49
N PHE A 152 2.32 11.98 -17.08
CA PHE A 152 0.89 12.32 -17.09
C PHE A 152 0.30 12.37 -18.52
N ARG A 153 1.10 12.67 -19.56
CA ARG A 153 0.65 12.58 -20.95
C ARG A 153 0.45 11.13 -21.39
N VAL A 154 1.32 10.21 -20.98
CA VAL A 154 1.19 8.77 -21.31
C VAL A 154 -0.03 8.16 -20.62
N PHE A 155 -0.27 8.47 -19.34
CA PHE A 155 -1.48 8.03 -18.63
C PHE A 155 -2.76 8.75 -19.09
N GLY A 156 -2.66 9.99 -19.60
CA GLY A 156 -3.77 10.72 -20.21
C GLY A 156 -4.28 10.07 -21.49
N PHE A 157 -3.38 9.52 -22.32
CA PHE A 157 -3.75 8.82 -23.56
C PHE A 157 -4.49 7.50 -23.34
N MET A 158 -4.24 6.81 -22.22
CA MET A 158 -4.98 5.58 -21.86
C MET A 158 -6.43 5.84 -21.43
N LYS A 159 -6.80 7.09 -21.13
CA LYS A 159 -8.17 7.45 -20.74
C LYS A 159 -9.08 7.75 -21.93
N THR A 160 -8.53 7.91 -23.14
CA THR A 160 -9.28 8.40 -24.32
C THR A 160 -9.58 7.33 -25.38
N SER A 161 -9.30 6.04 -25.13
CA SER A 161 -9.55 4.98 -26.13
C SER A 161 -10.64 3.97 -25.76
N ARG A 162 -11.49 4.25 -24.76
CA ARG A 162 -12.56 3.33 -24.32
C ARG A 162 -13.96 3.92 -24.22
N ASP A 163 -14.21 5.07 -24.85
CA ASP A 163 -15.55 5.69 -24.93
C ASP A 163 -16.09 5.77 -26.37
N HIS A 164 -15.96 4.68 -27.14
CA HIS A 164 -16.71 4.51 -28.40
C HIS A 164 -17.25 3.08 -28.50
N GLN A 165 -18.35 2.83 -27.79
CA GLN A 165 -19.47 1.98 -28.22
C GLN A 165 -20.76 2.57 -27.66
#